data_AF-A0A1W9W0L1-F1
#
_entry.id   AF-A0A1W9W0L1-F1
#
_cell.length_a   1.000
_cell.length_b   1.000
_cell.length_c   1.000
_cell.angle_alpha   90.00
_cell.angle_beta   90.00
_cell.angle_gamma   90.00
#
_symmetry.space_group_name_H-M   'P 1'
#
loop_
_entity.id
_entity.type
_entity.pdbx_description
1 polymer ?
#
loop_
_entity_poly.entity_id
_entity_poly.type
_entity_poly.pdbx_seq_one_letter_code
_entity_poly.pdbx_strand_id
1 'polypeptide(L)'
;MMEEINPYCSVARKSECLDLPPMIDESRIVEMSLAQKRVYKDLQQHLIAEIDGNVLVAQNILTKIMKLREITSGFCIGEDDRVAQFGSPKFKELESIVHDTNEQMIIWINYRWEVEKVVGTLLPHGKVGTLYGDTRDRDEEIRRFIAGETRFLVAHPQSAAHGLTFVNCNLQVYFSLSYSYEQYEQSRARTHRAGQTRSCTYIHILCRDTIDEKILDILRKKGKVQDNILELVK
;
A
#
# COMPACT_ATOMS: atom_id res chain seq x y z
N MET A 1 -19.41 2.33 29.67
CA MET A 1 -19.25 2.16 28.20
C MET A 1 -18.87 0.74 27.79
N MET A 2 -17.67 0.21 28.10
CA MET A 2 -17.30 -1.16 27.66
C MET A 2 -18.08 -2.27 28.40
N GLU A 3 -18.38 -2.09 29.69
CA GLU A 3 -19.19 -3.04 30.50
C GLU A 3 -20.67 -3.09 30.11
N GLU A 4 -21.24 -2.00 29.61
CA GLU A 4 -22.66 -1.93 29.19
C GLU A 4 -22.90 -2.62 27.84
N ILE A 5 -21.86 -2.70 27.00
CA ILE A 5 -21.93 -3.30 25.65
C ILE A 5 -21.60 -4.81 25.69
N ASN A 6 -20.83 -5.23 26.70
CA ASN A 6 -20.36 -6.61 26.86
C ASN A 6 -21.45 -7.70 26.81
N PRO A 7 -22.64 -7.56 27.44
CA PRO A 7 -23.68 -8.60 27.37
C PRO A 7 -24.33 -8.73 25.97
N TYR A 8 -24.10 -7.77 25.07
CA TYR A 8 -24.66 -7.76 23.71
C TYR A 8 -23.62 -8.01 22.62
N CYS A 9 -22.33 -8.09 22.94
CA CYS A 9 -21.25 -8.20 21.96
C CYS A 9 -20.30 -9.34 22.33
N SER A 10 -20.15 -10.32 21.44
CA SER A 10 -19.10 -11.33 21.54
C SER A 10 -17.93 -10.96 20.63
N VAL A 11 -16.71 -10.96 21.19
CA VAL A 11 -15.46 -10.71 20.47
C VAL A 11 -14.60 -11.95 20.59
N ALA A 12 -14.17 -12.50 19.46
CA ALA A 12 -13.21 -13.60 19.43
C ALA A 12 -12.08 -13.27 18.45
N ARG A 13 -10.84 -13.58 18.83
CA ARG A 13 -9.69 -13.39 17.95
C ARG A 13 -9.60 -14.53 16.95
N LYS A 14 -9.09 -14.26 15.74
CA LYS A 14 -8.85 -15.31 14.74
C LYS A 14 -8.01 -16.47 15.30
N SER A 15 -6.99 -16.17 16.09
CA SER A 15 -6.13 -17.16 16.74
C SER A 15 -6.84 -18.05 17.78
N GLU A 16 -8.00 -17.62 18.28
CA GLU A 16 -8.79 -18.37 19.27
C GLU A 16 -9.84 -19.26 18.58
N CYS A 17 -10.11 -19.04 17.29
CA CYS A 17 -11.18 -19.71 16.55
C CYS A 17 -10.72 -20.45 15.29
N LEU A 18 -9.53 -20.16 14.77
CA LEU A 18 -9.06 -20.64 13.48
C LEU A 18 -7.57 -20.97 13.51
N ASP A 19 -7.21 -22.14 12.98
CA ASP A 19 -5.82 -22.53 12.70
C ASP A 19 -5.36 -21.90 11.39
N LEU A 20 -4.90 -20.64 11.46
CA LEU A 20 -4.43 -19.91 10.29
C LEU A 20 -2.91 -20.01 10.12
N PRO A 21 -2.40 -20.07 8.88
CA PRO A 21 -0.98 -20.14 8.61
C PRO A 21 -0.26 -18.84 9.00
N PRO A 22 1.07 -18.86 9.15
CA PRO A 22 1.81 -17.69 9.60
C PRO A 22 1.75 -16.54 8.57
N MET A 23 1.89 -15.32 9.09
CA MET A 23 2.07 -14.10 8.32
C MET A 23 3.56 -13.75 8.28
N ILE A 24 4.09 -13.50 7.09
CA ILE A 24 5.50 -13.17 6.85
C ILE A 24 5.55 -11.77 6.22
N ASP A 25 6.18 -10.82 6.90
CA ASP A 25 6.42 -9.48 6.36
C ASP A 25 7.85 -9.39 5.83
N GLU A 26 8.00 -8.91 4.59
CA GLU A 26 9.29 -8.73 3.92
C GLU A 26 9.39 -7.31 3.38
N SER A 27 10.56 -6.69 3.49
CA SER A 27 10.80 -5.34 2.97
C SER A 27 11.85 -5.36 1.87
N ARG A 28 11.48 -4.88 0.68
CA ARG A 28 12.35 -4.69 -0.48
C ARG A 28 12.73 -3.23 -0.59
N ILE A 29 13.96 -2.92 -0.19
CA ILE A 29 14.46 -1.55 -0.12
C ILE A 29 15.12 -1.17 -1.45
N VAL A 30 14.64 -0.09 -2.06
CA VAL A 30 15.20 0.49 -3.28
C VAL A 30 15.77 1.88 -3.02
N GLU A 31 16.79 2.24 -3.80
CA GLU A 31 17.34 3.60 -3.81
C GLU A 31 16.58 4.47 -4.78
N MET A 32 16.10 5.65 -4.35
CA MET A 32 15.50 6.64 -5.26
C MET A 32 16.47 7.03 -6.39
N SER A 33 15.91 7.31 -7.58
CA SER A 33 16.68 7.89 -8.69
C SER A 33 17.19 9.29 -8.35
N LEU A 34 18.18 9.81 -9.09
CA LEU A 34 18.69 11.18 -8.87
C LEU A 34 17.59 12.24 -9.03
N ALA A 35 16.68 12.05 -9.99
CA ALA A 35 15.56 12.95 -10.21
C ALA A 35 14.60 12.94 -9.00
N GLN A 36 14.25 11.76 -8.49
CA GLN A 36 13.45 11.61 -7.27
C GLN A 36 14.15 12.24 -6.06
N LYS A 37 15.42 11.90 -5.81
CA LYS A 37 16.21 12.38 -4.67
C LYS A 37 16.25 13.91 -4.62
N ARG A 38 16.39 14.57 -5.78
CA ARG A 38 16.41 16.03 -5.87
C ARG A 38 15.08 16.64 -5.41
N VAL A 39 13.98 16.23 -6.01
CA VAL A 39 12.64 16.79 -5.71
C VAL A 39 12.20 16.42 -4.28
N TYR A 40 12.49 15.20 -3.85
CA TYR A 40 12.17 14.72 -2.50
C TYR A 40 12.87 15.56 -1.42
N LYS A 41 14.19 15.76 -1.55
CA LYS A 41 14.97 16.52 -0.58
C LYS A 41 14.55 17.97 -0.48
N ASP A 42 14.27 18.61 -1.62
CA ASP A 42 13.79 19.99 -1.68
C ASP A 42 12.47 20.15 -0.90
N LEU A 43 11.49 19.30 -1.19
CA LEU A 43 10.21 19.30 -0.49
C LEU A 43 10.36 18.95 1.01
N GLN A 44 11.21 17.98 1.35
CA GLN A 44 11.46 17.58 2.73
C GLN A 44 12.08 18.72 3.54
N GLN A 45 13.07 19.44 3.00
CA GLN A 45 13.72 20.56 3.66
C GLN A 45 12.74 21.72 3.89
N HIS A 46 11.91 22.03 2.90
CA HIS A 46 10.86 23.04 3.06
C HIS A 46 9.86 22.65 4.14
N LEU A 47 9.46 21.38 4.20
CA LEU A 47 8.55 20.89 5.23
C LEU A 47 9.17 20.98 6.64
N ILE A 48 10.44 20.62 6.80
CA ILE A 48 11.16 20.73 8.09
C ILE A 48 11.22 22.19 8.55
N ALA A 49 11.65 23.10 7.67
CA ALA A 49 11.80 24.52 8.00
C ALA A 49 10.49 25.16 8.46
N GLU A 50 9.38 24.80 7.81
CA GLU A 50 8.07 25.33 8.16
C GLU A 50 7.51 24.76 9.48
N ILE A 51 7.84 23.51 9.83
CA ILE A 51 7.50 22.91 11.12
C ILE A 51 8.29 23.59 12.25
N ASP A 52 9.61 23.73 12.09
CA ASP A 52 10.47 24.33 13.12
C ASP A 52 10.15 25.82 13.34
N GLY A 53 9.67 26.52 12.30
CA GLY A 53 9.21 27.90 12.38
C GLY A 53 7.84 28.09 13.04
N ASN A 54 7.12 27.01 13.41
CA ASN A 54 5.72 27.04 13.88
C ASN A 54 4.74 27.77 12.94
N VAL A 55 5.02 27.77 11.62
CA VAL A 55 4.26 28.58 10.65
C VAL A 55 3.03 27.86 10.08
N LEU A 56 2.85 26.55 10.36
CA LEU A 56 1.89 25.71 9.63
C LEU A 56 0.65 25.24 10.41
N VAL A 57 -0.43 25.08 9.63
CA VAL A 57 -1.63 24.32 9.98
C VAL A 57 -1.43 22.84 9.61
N ALA A 58 -1.88 21.90 10.44
CA ALA A 58 -1.73 20.45 10.26
C ALA A 58 -2.17 19.93 8.87
N GLN A 59 -3.19 20.55 8.26
CA GLN A 59 -3.66 20.19 6.91
C GLN A 59 -2.58 20.40 5.84
N ASN A 60 -1.78 21.46 5.92
CA ASN A 60 -0.71 21.75 4.96
C ASN A 60 0.41 20.70 5.05
N ILE A 61 0.70 20.20 6.27
CA ILE A 61 1.71 19.17 6.49
C ILE A 61 1.28 17.84 5.86
N LEU A 62 0.03 17.43 6.07
CA LEU A 62 -0.50 16.20 5.47
C LEU A 62 -0.45 16.24 3.94
N THR A 63 -0.75 17.40 3.33
CA THR A 63 -0.59 17.58 1.88
C THR A 63 0.85 17.35 1.43
N LYS A 64 1.83 17.92 2.12
CA LYS A 64 3.25 17.72 1.79
C LYS A 64 3.72 16.28 2.02
N ILE A 65 3.22 15.59 3.06
CA ILE A 65 3.46 14.16 3.26
C ILE A 65 2.89 13.34 2.09
N MET A 66 1.70 13.68 1.60
CA MET A 66 1.13 13.04 0.41
C MET A 66 2.03 13.24 -0.82
N LYS A 67 2.58 14.44 -1.01
CA LYS A 67 3.54 14.73 -2.10
C LYS A 67 4.84 13.93 -1.99
N LEU A 68 5.39 13.77 -0.78
CA LEU A 68 6.56 12.91 -0.58
C LEU A 68 6.28 11.46 -1.01
N ARG A 69 5.09 10.93 -0.72
CA ARG A 69 4.65 9.59 -1.15
C ARG A 69 4.43 9.49 -2.67
N GLU A 70 3.85 10.53 -3.30
CA GLU A 70 3.76 10.57 -4.77
C GLU A 70 5.17 10.43 -5.37
N ILE A 71 6.16 11.15 -4.81
CA ILE A 71 7.54 11.14 -5.28
C ILE A 71 8.20 9.77 -5.12
N THR A 72 7.97 9.03 -4.04
CA THR A 72 8.50 7.66 -3.92
C THR A 72 7.88 6.73 -4.96
N SER A 73 6.61 6.95 -5.34
CA SER A 73 5.93 6.24 -6.42
C SER A 73 6.35 6.65 -7.84
N GLY A 74 7.05 7.76 -8.01
CA GLY A 74 7.64 8.16 -9.30
C GLY A 74 6.93 9.29 -10.04
N PHE A 75 6.01 9.98 -9.38
CA PHE A 75 5.29 11.13 -9.92
C PHE A 75 5.07 12.21 -8.85
N CYS A 76 4.60 13.38 -9.24
CA CYS A 76 4.14 14.39 -8.30
C CYS A 76 3.09 15.26 -9.00
N ILE A 77 1.95 15.48 -8.37
CA ILE A 77 0.91 16.35 -8.91
C ILE A 77 1.17 17.78 -8.41
N GLY A 78 1.38 18.73 -9.31
CA GLY A 78 1.52 20.14 -8.98
C GLY A 78 0.19 20.78 -8.54
N GLU A 79 0.25 22.02 -8.08
CA GLU A 79 -0.95 22.80 -7.71
C GLU A 79 -1.82 23.15 -8.92
N ASP A 80 -1.25 23.13 -10.13
CA ASP A 80 -1.93 23.34 -11.42
C ASP A 80 -2.48 22.04 -12.03
N ASP A 81 -2.62 20.99 -11.21
CA ASP A 81 -3.01 19.62 -11.59
C ASP A 81 -2.10 18.95 -12.63
N ARG A 82 -0.91 19.51 -12.91
CA ARG A 82 0.05 18.88 -13.83
C ARG A 82 0.82 17.77 -13.12
N VAL A 83 0.93 16.63 -13.79
CA VAL A 83 1.69 15.49 -13.30
C VAL A 83 3.13 15.58 -13.78
N ALA A 84 4.07 15.87 -12.88
CA ALA A 84 5.48 15.64 -13.11
C ALA A 84 5.77 14.15 -12.97
N GLN A 85 6.47 13.55 -13.95
CA GLN A 85 6.83 12.14 -13.95
C GLN A 85 8.35 12.00 -14.03
N PHE A 86 8.91 11.16 -13.17
CA PHE A 86 10.35 10.88 -13.12
C PHE A 86 10.65 9.39 -12.97
N GLY A 87 9.61 8.55 -12.93
CA GLY A 87 9.75 7.10 -12.75
C GLY A 87 10.16 6.74 -11.32
N SER A 88 10.14 5.44 -11.02
CA SER A 88 10.55 4.94 -9.71
C SER A 88 11.28 3.60 -9.84
N PRO A 89 12.41 3.40 -9.15
CA PRO A 89 13.09 2.12 -9.02
C PRO A 89 12.19 1.00 -8.46
N LYS A 90 11.08 1.36 -7.80
CA LYS A 90 10.06 0.42 -7.33
C LYS A 90 9.46 -0.41 -8.46
N PHE A 91 9.35 0.11 -9.68
CA PHE A 91 8.85 -0.66 -10.82
C PHE A 91 9.78 -1.82 -11.21
N LYS A 92 11.10 -1.58 -11.17
CA LYS A 92 12.10 -2.62 -11.44
C LYS A 92 12.13 -3.68 -10.33
N GLU A 93 11.95 -3.26 -9.08
CA GLU A 93 11.84 -4.21 -7.97
C GLU A 93 10.56 -5.05 -8.07
N LEU A 94 9.44 -4.43 -8.45
CA LEU A 94 8.21 -5.16 -8.73
C LEU A 94 8.43 -6.21 -9.84
N GLU A 95 9.11 -5.83 -10.92
CA GLU A 95 9.48 -6.75 -12.00
C GLU A 95 10.34 -7.93 -11.49
N SER A 96 11.31 -7.66 -10.61
CA SER A 96 12.13 -8.70 -9.97
C SER A 96 11.27 -9.68 -9.15
N ILE A 97 10.36 -9.15 -8.33
CA ILE A 97 9.46 -9.98 -7.50
C ILE A 97 8.59 -10.89 -8.37
N VAL A 98 8.04 -10.37 -9.48
CA VAL A 98 7.16 -11.18 -10.35
C VAL A 98 7.92 -12.17 -11.23
N HIS A 99 9.22 -11.97 -11.42
CA HIS A 99 10.11 -12.91 -12.11
C HIS A 99 10.49 -14.11 -11.22
N ASP A 100 10.63 -13.89 -9.90
CA ASP A 100 11.09 -14.92 -8.94
C ASP A 100 10.03 -15.99 -8.62
N THR A 101 8.78 -15.79 -9.04
CA THR A 101 7.67 -16.71 -8.75
C THR A 101 6.65 -16.70 -9.88
N ASN A 102 5.79 -17.72 -9.97
CA ASN A 102 4.63 -17.77 -10.86
C ASN A 102 3.29 -17.70 -10.13
N GLU A 103 3.31 -17.45 -8.82
CA GLU A 103 2.11 -17.38 -7.98
C GLU A 103 1.15 -16.26 -8.40
N GLN A 104 -0.14 -16.44 -8.08
CA GLN A 104 -1.09 -15.34 -8.10
C GLN A 104 -0.74 -14.35 -6.99
N MET A 105 -0.86 -13.05 -7.26
CA MET A 105 -0.57 -12.02 -6.26
C MET A 105 -1.46 -10.78 -6.39
N ILE A 106 -1.66 -10.12 -5.25
CA ILE A 106 -2.35 -8.82 -5.18
C ILE A 106 -1.29 -7.72 -5.07
N ILE A 107 -1.37 -6.69 -5.91
CA ILE A 107 -0.50 -5.53 -5.87
C ILE A 107 -1.33 -4.34 -5.36
N TRP A 108 -1.01 -3.89 -4.15
CA TRP A 108 -1.68 -2.74 -3.53
C TRP A 108 -1.08 -1.42 -4.00
N ILE A 109 -1.95 -0.55 -4.51
CA ILE A 109 -1.64 0.80 -4.96
C ILE A 109 -2.54 1.81 -4.25
N ASN A 110 -2.12 3.07 -4.18
CA ASN A 110 -2.85 4.16 -3.54
C ASN A 110 -3.21 5.29 -4.51
N TYR A 111 -2.59 5.32 -5.69
CA TYR A 111 -2.75 6.40 -6.63
C TYR A 111 -3.16 5.89 -8.00
N ARG A 112 -4.08 6.61 -8.66
CA ARG A 112 -4.55 6.28 -10.02
C ARG A 112 -3.40 6.23 -11.03
N TRP A 113 -2.44 7.15 -10.90
CA TRP A 113 -1.26 7.19 -11.76
C TRP A 113 -0.43 5.89 -11.70
N GLU A 114 -0.37 5.25 -10.53
CA GLU A 114 0.37 3.99 -10.37
C GLU A 114 -0.27 2.86 -11.16
N VAL A 115 -1.61 2.83 -11.28
CA VAL A 115 -2.34 1.72 -11.90
C VAL A 115 -1.84 1.49 -13.33
N GLU A 116 -1.77 2.54 -14.16
CA GLU A 116 -1.33 2.41 -15.55
C GLU A 116 0.10 1.86 -15.64
N LYS A 117 1.03 2.38 -14.82
CA LYS A 117 2.44 1.98 -14.85
C LYS A 117 2.64 0.58 -14.30
N VAL A 118 2.03 0.25 -13.18
CA VAL A 118 2.08 -1.08 -12.55
C VAL A 118 1.47 -2.12 -13.49
N VAL A 119 0.30 -1.86 -14.08
CA VAL A 119 -0.30 -2.77 -15.08
C VAL A 119 0.65 -2.96 -16.26
N GLY A 120 1.23 -1.89 -16.79
CA GLY A 120 2.23 -1.95 -17.87
C GLY A 120 3.44 -2.82 -17.52
N THR A 121 3.95 -2.73 -16.28
CA THR A 121 5.04 -3.58 -15.79
C THR A 121 4.63 -5.06 -15.67
N LEU A 122 3.38 -5.35 -15.32
CA LEU A 122 2.91 -6.71 -15.04
C LEU A 122 2.44 -7.48 -16.29
N LEU A 123 1.90 -6.78 -17.29
CA LEU A 123 1.33 -7.38 -18.51
C LEU A 123 2.28 -8.35 -19.23
N PRO A 124 3.60 -8.10 -19.35
CA PRO A 124 4.53 -9.06 -19.95
C PRO A 124 4.65 -10.39 -19.19
N HIS A 125 4.26 -10.43 -17.91
CA HIS A 125 4.44 -11.59 -17.02
C HIS A 125 3.14 -12.35 -16.73
N GLY A 126 2.00 -11.88 -17.23
CA GLY A 126 0.72 -12.54 -17.01
C GLY A 126 -0.49 -11.62 -17.15
N LYS A 127 -1.68 -12.23 -17.14
CA LYS A 127 -2.94 -11.51 -17.19
C LYS A 127 -3.16 -10.71 -15.91
N VAL A 128 -3.53 -9.44 -16.06
CA VAL A 128 -3.75 -8.50 -14.97
C VAL A 128 -5.23 -8.14 -14.90
N GLY A 129 -5.79 -8.21 -13.69
CA GLY A 129 -7.06 -7.57 -13.36
C GLY A 129 -6.85 -6.33 -12.50
N THR A 130 -7.85 -5.45 -12.45
CA THR A 130 -7.78 -4.21 -11.65
C THR A 130 -8.98 -4.07 -10.73
N LEU A 131 -8.77 -3.50 -9.54
CA LEU A 131 -9.84 -3.20 -8.58
C LEU A 131 -9.58 -1.85 -7.89
N TYR A 132 -10.02 -0.77 -8.52
CA TYR A 132 -9.88 0.60 -8.04
C TYR A 132 -11.09 1.45 -8.45
N GLY A 133 -11.06 2.74 -8.17
CA GLY A 133 -12.21 3.65 -8.40
C GLY A 133 -12.74 3.71 -9.83
N ASP A 134 -11.91 3.43 -10.85
CA ASP A 134 -12.34 3.46 -12.26
C ASP A 134 -12.47 2.06 -12.90
N THR A 135 -12.39 1.00 -12.09
CA THR A 135 -12.66 -0.36 -12.57
C THR A 135 -14.12 -0.47 -12.99
N ARG A 136 -14.36 -0.72 -14.30
CA ARG A 136 -15.71 -0.78 -14.89
C ARG A 136 -16.53 -1.94 -14.38
N ASP A 137 -15.98 -3.16 -14.43
CA ASP A 137 -16.66 -4.39 -14.04
C ASP A 137 -15.91 -5.05 -12.88
N ARG A 138 -16.20 -4.57 -11.67
CA ARG A 138 -15.49 -5.01 -10.46
C ARG A 138 -15.74 -6.47 -10.14
N ASP A 139 -16.98 -6.91 -10.30
CA ASP A 139 -17.39 -8.28 -9.95
C ASP A 139 -16.75 -9.28 -10.91
N GLU A 140 -16.66 -8.95 -12.20
CA GLU A 140 -15.97 -9.79 -13.17
C GLU A 140 -14.46 -9.87 -12.91
N GLU A 141 -13.80 -8.74 -12.62
CA GLU A 141 -12.36 -8.73 -12.30
C GLU A 141 -12.05 -9.56 -11.03
N ILE A 142 -12.92 -9.48 -10.02
CA ILE A 142 -12.84 -10.31 -8.80
C ILE A 142 -13.04 -11.79 -9.15
N ARG A 143 -14.07 -12.13 -9.92
CA ARG A 143 -14.39 -13.50 -10.32
C ARG A 143 -13.23 -14.13 -11.08
N ARG A 144 -12.69 -13.42 -12.07
CA ARG A 144 -11.56 -13.87 -12.89
C ARG A 144 -10.31 -14.11 -12.04
N PHE A 145 -10.03 -13.22 -11.08
CA PHE A 145 -8.89 -13.40 -10.18
C PHE A 145 -9.06 -14.61 -9.26
N ILE A 146 -10.23 -14.76 -8.63
CA ILE A 146 -10.52 -15.92 -7.75
C ILE A 146 -10.46 -17.24 -8.53
N ALA A 147 -10.92 -17.25 -9.79
CA ALA A 147 -10.89 -18.41 -10.67
C ALA A 147 -9.50 -18.75 -11.22
N GLY A 148 -8.47 -17.94 -10.95
CA GLY A 148 -7.12 -18.15 -11.49
C GLY A 148 -6.93 -17.68 -12.94
N GLU A 149 -7.92 -17.01 -13.53
CA GLU A 149 -7.84 -16.52 -14.91
C GLU A 149 -6.92 -15.31 -15.07
N THR A 150 -6.73 -14.53 -14.00
CA THR A 150 -5.74 -13.46 -13.91
C THR A 150 -4.69 -13.82 -12.86
N ARG A 151 -3.42 -13.61 -13.20
CA ARG A 151 -2.31 -13.86 -12.28
C ARG A 151 -2.19 -12.73 -11.27
N PHE A 152 -2.43 -11.50 -11.72
CA PHE A 152 -2.23 -10.30 -10.92
C PHE A 152 -3.56 -9.58 -10.68
N LEU A 153 -3.76 -9.08 -9.47
CA LEU A 153 -4.82 -8.12 -9.16
C LEU A 153 -4.18 -6.82 -8.67
N VAL A 154 -4.25 -5.76 -9.46
CA VAL A 154 -3.81 -4.41 -9.05
C VAL A 154 -4.99 -3.71 -8.38
N ALA A 155 -4.88 -3.49 -7.07
CA ALA A 155 -6.03 -3.06 -6.26
C ALA A 155 -5.72 -1.86 -5.38
N HIS A 156 -6.71 -0.99 -5.20
CA HIS A 156 -6.72 0.00 -4.14
C HIS A 156 -7.34 -0.61 -2.87
N PRO A 157 -6.70 -0.50 -1.68
CA PRO A 157 -7.21 -1.10 -0.45
C PRO A 157 -8.68 -0.79 -0.14
N GLN A 158 -9.10 0.47 -0.34
CA GLN A 158 -10.49 0.89 -0.12
C GLN A 158 -11.47 0.23 -1.09
N SER A 159 -11.06 -0.05 -2.33
CA SER A 159 -11.91 -0.71 -3.33
C SER A 159 -12.09 -2.20 -3.04
N ALA A 160 -11.22 -2.79 -2.22
CA ALA A 160 -11.32 -4.17 -1.73
C ALA A 160 -11.99 -4.30 -0.35
N ALA A 161 -12.57 -3.21 0.19
CA ALA A 161 -13.09 -3.18 1.56
C ALA A 161 -14.34 -4.06 1.80
N HIS A 162 -15.12 -4.37 0.75
CA HIS A 162 -16.45 -4.99 0.84
C HIS A 162 -16.48 -6.50 1.17
N GLY A 163 -15.83 -6.94 2.25
CA GLY A 163 -15.97 -8.33 2.71
C GLY A 163 -15.34 -9.41 1.81
N LEU A 164 -14.64 -9.04 0.74
CA LEU A 164 -13.96 -9.95 -0.19
C LEU A 164 -12.93 -10.85 0.49
N THR A 165 -12.78 -12.07 -0.04
CA THR A 165 -11.86 -13.11 0.44
C THR A 165 -11.05 -13.64 -0.75
N PHE A 166 -9.72 -13.60 -0.64
CA PHE A 166 -8.80 -14.01 -1.71
C PHE A 166 -7.90 -15.15 -1.24
N VAL A 167 -8.49 -16.26 -0.78
CA VAL A 167 -7.73 -17.44 -0.31
C VAL A 167 -7.02 -18.19 -1.43
N ASN A 168 -7.35 -17.91 -2.69
CA ASN A 168 -6.64 -18.41 -3.88
C ASN A 168 -5.20 -17.86 -3.98
N CYS A 169 -4.88 -16.82 -3.23
CA CYS A 169 -3.60 -16.14 -3.24
C CYS A 169 -3.06 -16.01 -1.81
N ASN A 170 -1.75 -16.17 -1.63
CA ASN A 170 -1.07 -15.98 -0.35
C ASN A 170 0.08 -14.95 -0.45
N LEU A 171 0.25 -14.27 -1.58
CA LEU A 171 1.29 -13.28 -1.80
C LEU A 171 0.68 -11.90 -2.08
N GLN A 172 1.04 -10.92 -1.27
CA GLN A 172 0.63 -9.53 -1.44
C GLN A 172 1.86 -8.64 -1.57
N VAL A 173 1.85 -7.73 -2.54
CA VAL A 173 2.91 -6.75 -2.76
C VAL A 173 2.34 -5.36 -2.56
N TYR A 174 2.88 -4.62 -1.60
CA TYR A 174 2.57 -3.20 -1.40
C TYR A 174 3.53 -2.38 -2.24
N PHE A 175 3.06 -1.96 -3.41
CA PHE A 175 3.80 -1.02 -4.25
C PHE A 175 3.82 0.37 -3.62
N SER A 176 2.69 0.79 -3.03
CA SER A 176 2.62 1.97 -2.16
C SER A 176 1.80 1.67 -0.92
N LEU A 177 2.07 2.41 0.16
CA LEU A 177 1.39 2.26 1.45
C LEU A 177 0.41 3.41 1.67
N SER A 178 -0.79 3.09 2.16
CA SER A 178 -1.71 4.06 2.75
C SER A 178 -1.20 4.45 4.14
N TYR A 179 -1.52 5.66 4.62
CA TYR A 179 -1.30 6.02 6.01
C TYR A 179 -2.41 5.52 6.95
N SER A 180 -3.49 4.92 6.42
CA SER A 180 -4.59 4.38 7.20
C SER A 180 -4.28 2.96 7.68
N TYR A 181 -4.04 2.80 8.99
CA TYR A 181 -3.86 1.50 9.63
C TYR A 181 -5.05 0.56 9.38
N GLU A 182 -6.27 1.09 9.42
CA GLU A 182 -7.48 0.30 9.16
C GLU A 182 -7.48 -0.28 7.73
N GLN A 183 -7.22 0.55 6.72
CA GLN A 183 -7.15 0.08 5.33
C GLN A 183 -6.01 -0.93 5.13
N TYR A 184 -4.86 -0.67 5.75
CA TYR A 184 -3.71 -1.57 5.71
C TYR A 184 -4.05 -2.95 6.30
N GLU A 185 -4.57 -3.01 7.53
CA GLU A 185 -4.93 -4.28 8.17
C GLU A 185 -6.07 -4.99 7.43
N GLN A 186 -7.08 -4.26 6.96
CA GLN A 186 -8.16 -4.84 6.17
C GLN A 186 -7.66 -5.43 4.85
N SER A 187 -6.66 -4.83 4.22
CA SER A 187 -6.03 -5.35 3.00
C SER A 187 -5.27 -6.66 3.29
N ARG A 188 -4.48 -6.70 4.37
CA ARG A 188 -3.73 -7.89 4.78
C ARG A 188 -4.63 -9.07 5.08
N ALA A 189 -5.76 -8.79 5.75
CA ALA A 189 -6.75 -9.77 6.15
C ALA A 189 -7.50 -10.44 4.98
N ARG A 190 -7.35 -9.97 3.73
CA ARG A 190 -8.05 -10.55 2.57
C ARG A 190 -7.55 -11.92 2.16
N THR A 191 -6.25 -12.18 2.32
CA THR A 191 -5.67 -13.52 2.07
C THR A 191 -5.56 -14.34 3.35
N HIS A 192 -5.33 -13.69 4.50
CA HIS A 192 -5.24 -14.34 5.82
C HIS A 192 -6.63 -14.52 6.43
N ARG A 193 -7.39 -15.47 5.86
CA ARG A 193 -8.77 -15.75 6.23
C ARG A 193 -9.02 -17.25 6.33
N ALA A 194 -10.13 -17.64 6.96
CA ALA A 194 -10.58 -19.03 6.99
C ALA A 194 -10.60 -19.62 5.58
N GLY A 195 -9.99 -20.80 5.40
CA GLY A 195 -9.78 -21.44 4.10
C GLY A 195 -8.38 -21.23 3.50
N GLN A 196 -7.57 -20.32 4.04
CA GLN A 196 -6.17 -20.20 3.67
C GLN A 196 -5.34 -21.29 4.34
N THR A 197 -4.58 -22.05 3.54
CA THR A 197 -3.72 -23.14 4.02
C THR A 197 -2.23 -22.82 3.89
N ARG A 198 -1.87 -21.77 3.16
CA ARG A 198 -0.49 -21.37 2.87
C ARG A 198 -0.10 -20.13 3.65
N SER A 199 1.16 -20.07 4.08
CA SER A 199 1.75 -18.88 4.70
C SER A 199 1.50 -17.65 3.84
N CYS A 200 1.00 -16.59 4.45
CA CYS A 200 0.73 -15.33 3.75
C CYS A 200 1.96 -14.43 3.81
N THR A 201 2.51 -14.09 2.66
CA THR A 201 3.67 -13.21 2.52
C THR A 201 3.24 -11.83 2.07
N TYR A 202 3.73 -10.81 2.77
CA TYR A 202 3.47 -9.39 2.52
C TYR A 202 4.80 -8.71 2.18
N ILE A 203 5.01 -8.40 0.91
CA ILE A 203 6.22 -7.71 0.45
C ILE A 203 5.94 -6.21 0.38
N HIS A 204 6.71 -5.40 1.09
CA HIS A 204 6.66 -3.94 1.02
C HIS A 204 7.83 -3.44 0.19
N ILE A 205 7.55 -2.81 -0.96
CA ILE A 205 8.59 -2.11 -1.73
C ILE A 205 8.71 -0.71 -1.15
N LEU A 206 9.89 -0.34 -0.64
CA LEU A 206 10.12 0.91 0.08
C LEU A 206 11.33 1.65 -0.51
N CYS A 207 11.23 2.96 -0.64
CA CYS A 207 12.40 3.79 -0.92
C CYS A 207 13.21 4.05 0.36
N ARG A 208 14.52 3.80 0.35
CA ARG A 208 15.42 4.05 1.49
C ARG A 208 15.44 5.52 1.90
N ASP A 209 15.47 5.75 3.21
CA ASP A 209 15.58 7.06 3.85
C ASP A 209 14.39 7.98 3.47
N THR A 210 13.20 7.38 3.30
CA THR A 210 11.99 8.10 2.90
C THR A 210 10.81 7.87 3.82
N ILE A 211 9.73 8.60 3.50
CA ILE A 211 8.41 8.46 4.11
C ILE A 211 7.85 7.03 4.03
N ASP A 212 8.27 6.22 3.04
CA ASP A 212 7.81 4.85 2.88
C ASP A 212 8.13 3.99 4.12
N GLU A 213 9.38 4.03 4.60
CA GLU A 213 9.84 3.27 5.77
C GLU A 213 9.14 3.75 7.04
N LYS A 214 9.04 5.08 7.20
CA LYS A 214 8.41 5.70 8.36
C LYS A 214 6.91 5.38 8.45
N ILE A 215 6.20 5.37 7.32
CA ILE A 215 4.80 4.96 7.28
C ILE A 215 4.67 3.49 7.67
N LEU A 216 5.51 2.61 7.13
CA LEU A 216 5.47 1.19 7.49
C LEU A 216 5.70 0.97 8.99
N ASP A 217 6.64 1.70 9.58
CA ASP A 217 6.92 1.63 11.02
C ASP A 217 5.74 2.09 11.88
N ILE A 218 5.07 3.18 11.48
CA ILE A 218 3.85 3.64 12.17
C ILE A 218 2.73 2.60 12.05
N LEU A 219 2.52 2.04 10.87
CA LEU A 219 1.51 0.99 10.65
C LEU A 219 1.80 -0.25 11.50
N ARG A 220 3.05 -0.68 11.60
CA ARG A 220 3.48 -1.81 12.45
C ARG A 220 3.23 -1.56 13.93
N LYS A 221 3.39 -0.31 14.38
CA LYS A 221 3.08 0.12 15.76
C LYS A 221 1.57 0.33 16.00
N LYS A 222 0.71 0.08 15.02
CA LYS A 222 -0.73 0.39 15.06
C LYS A 222 -1.02 1.87 15.33
N GLY A 223 -0.07 2.73 14.96
CA GLY A 223 -0.16 4.17 15.15
C GLY A 223 -0.99 4.84 14.06
N LYS A 224 -1.37 6.09 14.32
CA LYS A 224 -1.95 6.97 13.30
C LYS A 224 -0.88 7.93 12.82
N VAL A 225 -0.78 8.11 11.50
CA VAL A 225 0.12 9.09 10.89
C VAL A 225 -0.12 10.50 11.41
N GLN A 226 -1.38 10.85 11.69
CA GLN A 226 -1.75 12.16 12.25
C GLN A 226 -1.11 12.43 13.62
N ASP A 227 -0.93 11.39 14.43
CA ASP A 227 -0.34 11.50 15.77
C ASP A 227 1.20 11.49 15.71
N ASN A 228 1.79 11.12 14.56
CA ASN A 228 3.22 10.90 14.37
C ASN A 228 3.81 11.79 13.25
N ILE A 229 3.18 12.94 12.97
CA ILE A 229 3.60 13.86 11.90
C ILE A 229 5.07 14.27 12.05
N LEU A 230 5.54 14.51 13.28
CA LEU A 230 6.92 14.95 13.51
C LEU A 230 7.93 13.84 13.18
N GLU A 231 7.62 12.59 13.51
CA GLU A 231 8.46 11.42 13.20
C GLU A 231 8.54 11.17 11.69
N LEU A 232 7.46 11.45 10.95
CA LEU A 232 7.42 11.30 9.50
C LEU A 232 8.39 12.23 8.77
N VAL A 233 8.63 13.42 9.31
CA VAL A 233 9.39 14.46 8.62
C VAL A 233 10.86 14.49 9.06
N LYS A 234 11.12 14.30 10.36
CA LYS A 234 12.48 14.23 10.94
C LYS A 234 13.09 12.87 10.66
#